data_AF-A0A142JFD5-F1
#
_entry.id   AF-A0A142JFD5-F1
#
_cell.length_a   1.000
_cell.length_b   1.000
_cell.length_c   1.000
_cell.angle_alpha   90.00
_cell.angle_beta   90.00
_cell.angle_gamma   90.00
#
_symmetry.space_group_name_H-M   'P 1'
#
loop_
_entity.id
_entity.type
_entity.pdbx_description
1 polymer ?
#
loop_
_entity_poly.entity_id
_entity_poly.type
_entity_poly.pdbx_seq_one_letter_code
_entity_poly.pdbx_strand_id
1 'polypeptide(L)'
;MSSTDLYRPAGSEDPPRTLENLPLFPLHTVLFPGGRLPLRVFEARYVDMVRNCLRDSAPFGVCLIASGEEVARPNQPTVPELVGCLAEIVDCNMEQLGVLLIRARGRERFHIISHETRDDGLLVARADVLAPDIIDCKLELLGECLDALRRIVTRLHAEQPDRLPFDEPYLWDDPSWVANRLCELLPVPLKAKQMLMALPDAGMRIEIVHRYMRQNHML
;
A
#
# COMPACT_ATOMS: atom_id res chain seq x y z
N MET A 1 32.65 35.40 4.45
CA MET A 1 31.77 34.78 3.43
C MET A 1 32.63 33.86 2.59
N SER A 2 32.49 32.55 2.78
CA SER A 2 33.01 31.57 1.83
C SER A 2 31.95 30.48 1.68
N SER A 3 31.28 30.51 0.53
CA SER A 3 30.30 29.52 0.10
C SER A 3 31.05 28.30 -0.43
N THR A 4 31.05 27.19 0.30
CA THR A 4 31.47 25.89 -0.28
C THR A 4 30.73 24.67 0.32
N ASP A 5 29.61 24.86 1.04
CA ASP A 5 28.83 23.74 1.61
C ASP A 5 27.52 23.45 0.85
N LEU A 6 27.56 23.31 -0.47
CA LEU A 6 26.39 22.88 -1.24
C LEU A 6 26.77 21.93 -2.39
N TYR A 7 27.17 20.71 -2.02
CA TYR A 7 26.91 19.53 -2.84
C TYR A 7 27.02 18.26 -1.96
N ARG A 8 25.91 17.87 -1.33
CA ARG A 8 25.77 16.56 -0.67
C ARG A 8 25.06 15.64 -1.68
N PRO A 9 25.67 14.51 -2.11
CA PRO A 9 25.02 13.61 -3.05
C PRO A 9 23.78 12.98 -2.42
N ALA A 10 22.74 12.80 -3.22
CA ALA A 10 21.47 12.21 -2.81
C ALA A 10 21.63 10.70 -2.58
N GLY A 11 21.93 10.34 -1.34
CA GLY A 11 21.71 9.03 -0.76
C GLY A 11 21.55 9.28 0.73
N SER A 12 20.32 9.21 1.25
CA SER A 12 20.08 9.43 2.67
C SER A 12 20.80 8.33 3.46
N GLU A 13 21.86 8.72 4.18
CA GLU A 13 22.62 7.89 5.14
C GLU A 13 21.85 7.65 6.44
N ASP A 14 20.59 8.06 6.54
CA ASP A 14 19.78 7.79 7.71
C ASP A 14 19.48 6.29 7.78
N PRO A 15 19.70 5.65 8.94
CA PRO A 15 19.33 4.25 9.12
C PRO A 15 17.82 4.09 8.85
N PRO A 16 17.40 2.94 8.29
CA PRO A 16 15.98 2.68 8.04
C PRO A 16 15.19 2.86 9.33
N ARG A 17 14.02 3.51 9.24
CA ARG A 17 13.11 3.65 10.37
C ARG A 17 12.54 2.28 10.70
N THR A 18 13.03 1.64 11.76
CA THR A 18 12.52 0.36 12.25
C THR A 18 11.32 0.55 13.19
N LEU A 19 10.27 -0.23 12.97
CA LEU A 19 9.08 -0.34 13.80
C LEU A 19 9.17 -1.67 14.57
N GLU A 20 9.22 -1.65 15.90
CA GLU A 20 9.48 -2.86 16.71
C GLU A 20 8.24 -3.74 16.94
N ASN A 21 7.05 -3.15 16.93
CA ASN A 21 5.80 -3.80 17.30
C ASN A 21 4.66 -3.39 16.36
N LEU A 22 4.94 -3.33 15.05
CA LEU A 22 3.95 -2.95 14.04
C LEU A 22 2.82 -4.00 14.03
N PRO A 23 1.58 -3.64 14.40
CA PRO A 23 0.47 -4.57 14.27
C PRO A 23 0.17 -4.81 12.79
N LEU A 24 -0.02 -6.07 12.41
CA LEU A 24 -0.29 -6.48 11.04
C LEU A 24 -1.75 -6.86 10.86
N PHE A 25 -2.30 -6.48 9.70
CA PHE A 25 -3.60 -6.89 9.20
C PHE A 25 -3.38 -7.63 7.86
N PRO A 26 -3.20 -8.96 7.89
CA PRO A 26 -3.10 -9.76 6.68
C PRO A 26 -4.45 -9.82 5.94
N LEU A 27 -4.44 -9.57 4.63
CA LEU A 27 -5.63 -9.54 3.77
C LEU A 27 -5.38 -10.27 2.44
N HIS A 28 -6.44 -10.63 1.71
CA HIS A 28 -6.40 -11.01 0.28
C HIS A 28 -6.49 -9.77 -0.63
N THR A 29 -5.79 -8.70 -0.26
CA THR A 29 -5.67 -7.48 -1.07
C THR A 29 -4.26 -6.94 -0.98
N VAL A 30 -3.87 -6.17 -1.99
CA VAL A 30 -2.58 -5.46 -2.01
C VAL A 30 -2.87 -3.98 -1.87
N LEU A 31 -2.48 -3.41 -0.72
CA LEU A 31 -2.53 -1.96 -0.51
C LEU A 31 -1.28 -1.32 -1.10
N PHE A 32 -1.47 -0.31 -1.94
CA PHE A 32 -0.38 0.51 -2.46
C PHE A 32 -0.29 1.84 -1.70
N PRO A 33 0.90 2.47 -1.63
CA PRO A 33 1.05 3.84 -1.14
C PRO A 33 0.06 4.80 -1.82
N GLY A 34 -0.65 5.60 -1.02
CA GLY A 34 -1.71 6.51 -1.44
C GLY A 34 -3.09 5.86 -1.69
N GLY A 35 -3.18 4.53 -1.64
CA GLY A 35 -4.41 3.79 -1.87
C GLY A 35 -5.41 3.89 -0.74
N ARG A 36 -6.70 3.77 -1.08
CA ARG A 36 -7.83 3.74 -0.15
C ARG A 36 -8.21 2.31 0.17
N LEU A 37 -8.32 2.01 1.46
CA LEU A 37 -8.71 0.69 1.96
C LEU A 37 -9.90 0.81 2.90
N PRO A 38 -11.14 0.60 2.40
CA PRO A 38 -12.30 0.42 3.27
C PRO A 38 -12.27 -0.97 3.92
N LEU A 39 -12.47 -1.05 5.23
CA LEU A 39 -12.51 -2.31 5.98
C LEU A 39 -13.73 -2.36 6.90
N ARG A 40 -14.28 -3.57 7.04
CA ARG A 40 -15.28 -3.92 8.05
C ARG A 40 -14.62 -4.84 9.07
N VAL A 41 -14.39 -4.33 10.26
CA VAL A 41 -13.59 -4.97 11.31
C VAL A 41 -14.51 -5.45 12.42
N PHE A 42 -14.53 -6.76 12.66
CA PHE A 42 -15.40 -7.41 13.65
C PHE A 42 -14.68 -8.41 14.55
N GLU A 43 -13.49 -8.91 14.18
CA GLU A 43 -12.68 -9.75 15.07
C GLU A 43 -12.08 -8.91 16.21
N ALA A 44 -12.23 -9.37 17.45
CA ALA A 44 -11.85 -8.62 18.65
C ALA A 44 -10.42 -8.07 18.61
N ARG A 45 -9.43 -8.90 18.22
CA ARG A 45 -8.02 -8.49 18.06
C ARG A 45 -7.83 -7.30 17.14
N TYR A 46 -8.59 -7.23 16.04
CA TYR A 46 -8.48 -6.13 15.07
C TYR A 46 -9.30 -4.92 15.50
N VAL A 47 -10.42 -5.11 16.21
CA VAL A 47 -11.15 -4.00 16.85
C VAL A 47 -10.25 -3.29 17.87
N ASP A 48 -9.52 -4.04 18.68
CA ASP A 48 -8.59 -3.48 19.66
C ASP A 48 -7.36 -2.85 19.00
N MET A 49 -6.81 -3.47 17.96
CA MET A 49 -5.77 -2.85 17.12
C MET A 49 -6.22 -1.49 16.57
N VAL A 50 -7.42 -1.40 15.98
CA VAL A 50 -7.97 -0.16 15.44
C VAL A 50 -8.10 0.92 16.52
N ARG A 51 -8.62 0.56 17.71
CA ARG A 51 -8.72 1.50 18.84
C ARG A 51 -7.34 2.02 19.27
N ASN A 52 -6.34 1.15 19.35
CA ASN A 52 -4.97 1.52 19.70
C ASN A 52 -4.36 2.44 18.63
N CYS A 53 -4.52 2.12 17.35
CA CYS A 53 -4.03 2.95 16.24
C CYS A 53 -4.64 4.36 16.27
N LEU A 54 -5.95 4.47 16.52
CA LEU A 54 -6.64 5.76 16.63
C LEU A 54 -6.17 6.56 17.85
N ARG A 55 -6.05 5.91 19.02
CA ARG A 55 -5.60 6.57 20.26
C ARG A 55 -4.17 7.11 20.12
N ASP A 56 -3.29 6.32 19.54
CA ASP A 56 -1.84 6.59 19.51
C ASP A 56 -1.42 7.30 18.22
N SER A 57 -2.37 7.60 17.30
CA SER A 57 -2.11 8.15 15.96
C SER A 57 -1.04 7.35 15.19
N ALA A 58 -1.09 6.03 15.34
CA ALA A 58 -0.10 5.09 14.82
C ALA A 58 -0.67 4.30 13.63
N PRO A 59 0.16 3.98 12.62
CA PRO A 59 -0.26 3.12 11.52
C PRO A 59 -0.30 1.65 11.95
N PHE A 60 -1.02 0.84 11.16
CA PHE A 60 -0.88 -0.62 11.13
C PHE A 60 -0.30 -1.06 9.78
N GLY A 61 0.22 -2.28 9.69
CA GLY A 61 0.76 -2.84 8.45
C GLY A 61 -0.27 -3.68 7.71
N VAL A 62 -0.47 -3.44 6.41
CA VAL A 62 -1.27 -4.31 5.55
C VAL A 62 -0.35 -5.16 4.70
N CYS A 63 -0.54 -6.48 4.77
CA CYS A 63 0.21 -7.45 3.95
C CYS A 63 -0.76 -8.34 3.19
N LEU A 64 -0.41 -8.70 1.95
CA LEU A 64 -1.07 -9.80 1.27
C LEU A 64 -0.77 -11.11 2.02
N ILE A 65 -1.76 -11.97 2.15
CA ILE A 65 -1.56 -13.32 2.70
C ILE A 65 -0.81 -14.18 1.69
N ALA A 66 0.39 -14.63 2.07
CA ALA A 66 1.21 -15.56 1.28
C ALA A 66 0.70 -17.00 1.40
N SER A 67 0.24 -17.40 2.59
CA SER A 67 -0.44 -18.66 2.86
C SER A 67 -1.33 -18.57 4.12
N GLY A 68 -2.40 -19.37 4.16
CA GLY A 68 -3.43 -19.29 5.20
C GLY A 68 -4.67 -18.51 4.73
N GLU A 69 -5.55 -18.18 5.67
CA GLU A 69 -6.79 -17.43 5.44
C GLU A 69 -6.79 -16.12 6.24
N GLU A 70 -7.63 -15.16 5.83
CA GLU A 70 -7.86 -13.89 6.56
C GLU A 70 -8.38 -14.14 7.98
N VAL A 71 -9.30 -15.09 8.10
CA VAL A 71 -9.85 -15.52 9.37
C VAL A 71 -8.97 -16.63 9.93
N ALA A 72 -8.41 -16.40 11.11
CA ALA A 72 -7.53 -17.37 11.75
C ALA A 72 -8.27 -18.70 11.98
N ARG A 73 -7.70 -19.80 11.49
CA ARG A 73 -8.16 -21.16 11.80
C ARG A 73 -7.20 -21.81 12.80
N PRO A 74 -7.71 -22.64 13.73
CA PRO A 74 -6.84 -23.44 14.60
C PRO A 74 -5.84 -24.22 13.77
N ASN A 75 -4.55 -24.15 14.14
CA ASN A 75 -3.42 -24.86 13.50
C ASN A 75 -3.07 -24.43 12.07
N GLN A 76 -3.58 -23.31 11.56
CA GLN A 76 -3.15 -22.76 10.27
C GLN A 76 -2.73 -21.30 10.44
N PRO A 77 -1.44 -21.03 10.73
CA PRO A 77 -0.96 -19.66 10.90
C PRO A 77 -1.08 -18.89 9.58
N THR A 78 -1.62 -17.67 9.65
CA THR A 78 -1.63 -16.74 8.52
C THR A 78 -0.21 -16.22 8.31
N VAL A 79 0.38 -16.48 7.15
CA VAL A 79 1.73 -16.03 6.80
C VAL A 79 1.59 -14.80 5.88
N PRO A 80 2.10 -13.63 6.28
CA PRO A 80 2.09 -12.45 5.42
C PRO A 80 3.21 -12.52 4.38
N GLU A 81 3.01 -11.86 3.25
CA GLU A 81 4.10 -11.43 2.39
C GLU A 81 5.02 -10.48 3.17
N LEU A 82 6.34 -10.58 2.92
CA LEU A 82 7.34 -9.84 3.68
C LEU A 82 7.38 -8.35 3.35
N VAL A 83 6.79 -7.92 2.25
CA VAL A 83 6.64 -6.50 1.91
C VAL A 83 5.17 -6.12 2.01
N GLY A 84 4.89 -5.09 2.79
CA GLY A 84 3.54 -4.56 2.99
C GLY A 84 3.51 -3.04 2.83
N CYS A 85 2.34 -2.46 3.06
CA CYS A 85 2.12 -1.03 3.07
C CYS A 85 1.55 -0.60 4.43
N LEU A 86 2.15 0.43 5.03
CA LEU A 86 1.59 1.06 6.22
C LEU A 86 0.22 1.67 5.88
N ALA A 87 -0.72 1.55 6.81
CA ALA A 87 -2.08 2.03 6.66
C ALA A 87 -2.41 2.97 7.83
N GLU A 88 -2.80 4.19 7.48
CA GLU A 88 -3.29 5.18 8.45
C GLU A 88 -4.80 5.24 8.38
N ILE A 89 -5.47 5.18 9.53
CA ILE A 89 -6.92 5.30 9.62
C ILE A 89 -7.30 6.77 9.42
N VAL A 90 -8.07 7.06 8.37
CA VAL A 90 -8.52 8.41 8.03
C VAL A 90 -9.98 8.66 8.38
N ASP A 91 -10.76 7.59 8.58
CA ASP A 91 -12.14 7.66 9.05
C ASP A 91 -12.51 6.35 9.77
N CYS A 92 -13.34 6.45 10.80
CA CYS A 92 -13.78 5.31 11.60
C CYS A 92 -15.19 5.56 12.14
N ASN A 93 -16.11 4.68 11.79
CA ASN A 93 -17.50 4.69 12.24
C ASN A 93 -17.85 3.35 12.88
N MET A 94 -18.74 3.37 13.86
CA MET A 94 -19.34 2.15 14.41
C MET A 94 -20.62 1.86 13.63
N GLU A 95 -20.64 0.77 12.85
CA GLU A 95 -21.85 0.36 12.10
C GLU A 95 -22.92 -0.18 13.05
N GLN A 96 -22.48 -1.03 13.99
CA GLN A 96 -23.27 -1.60 15.07
C GLN A 96 -22.33 -1.98 16.22
N LEU A 97 -22.88 -2.33 17.38
CA LEU A 97 -22.08 -2.68 18.55
C LEU A 97 -21.08 -3.81 18.22
N GLY A 98 -19.79 -3.51 18.32
CA GLY A 98 -18.71 -4.46 18.05
C GLY A 98 -18.25 -4.57 16.58
N VAL A 99 -18.83 -3.80 15.66
CA VAL A 99 -18.39 -3.77 14.25
C VAL A 99 -17.98 -2.36 13.86
N LEU A 100 -16.72 -2.20 13.48
CA LEU A 100 -16.14 -0.94 13.00
C LEU A 100 -16.08 -0.93 11.47
N LEU A 101 -16.52 0.16 10.86
CA LEU A 101 -16.22 0.49 9.47
C LEU A 101 -15.11 1.53 9.48
N ILE A 102 -13.96 1.19 8.94
CA ILE A 102 -12.83 2.11 8.82
C ILE A 102 -12.49 2.36 7.37
N ARG A 103 -11.99 3.55 7.10
CA ARG A 103 -11.27 3.86 5.87
C ARG A 103 -9.83 4.14 6.25
N ALA A 104 -8.92 3.39 5.65
CA ALA A 104 -7.49 3.61 5.78
C ALA A 104 -6.89 4.13 4.47
N ARG A 105 -5.75 4.82 4.58
CA ARG A 105 -4.93 5.28 3.47
C ARG A 105 -3.55 4.64 3.54
N GLY A 106 -3.10 4.08 2.42
CA GLY A 106 -1.74 3.56 2.26
C GLY A 106 -0.69 4.66 2.38
N ARG A 107 0.37 4.38 3.14
CA ARG A 107 1.52 5.26 3.37
C ARG A 107 2.77 4.58 2.81
N GLU A 108 3.89 4.61 3.53
CA GLU A 108 5.14 4.01 3.08
C GLU A 108 5.06 2.48 3.01
N ARG A 109 5.90 1.89 2.17
CA ARG A 109 6.10 0.45 2.16
C ARG A 109 7.02 0.06 3.32
N PHE A 110 6.91 -1.17 3.79
CA PHE A 110 7.80 -1.72 4.80
C PHE A 110 8.20 -3.14 4.45
N HIS A 111 9.32 -3.58 5.02
CA HIS A 111 9.81 -4.94 4.96
C HIS A 111 9.80 -5.56 6.36
N ILE A 112 9.16 -6.72 6.49
CA ILE A 112 9.13 -7.50 7.74
C ILE A 112 10.50 -8.15 7.93
N ILE A 113 11.15 -7.84 9.06
CA ILE A 113 12.38 -8.49 9.52
C ILE A 113 12.04 -9.79 10.24
N SER A 114 11.03 -9.72 11.11
CA SER A 114 10.48 -10.85 11.85
C SER A 114 9.04 -10.57 12.26
N HIS A 115 8.22 -11.62 12.40
CA HIS A 115 6.87 -11.50 12.92
C HIS A 115 6.56 -12.59 13.93
N GLU A 116 5.61 -12.33 14.82
CA GLU A 116 5.08 -13.29 15.78
C GLU A 116 3.60 -13.06 16.01
N THR A 117 2.91 -14.11 16.45
CA THR A 117 1.51 -14.01 16.86
C THR A 117 1.46 -13.85 18.38
N ARG A 118 0.86 -12.76 18.84
CA ARG A 118 0.64 -12.50 20.28
C ARG A 118 -0.41 -13.45 20.86
N ASP A 119 -0.52 -13.48 22.18
CA ASP A 119 -1.48 -14.30 22.92
C ASP A 119 -2.95 -13.99 22.57
N ASP A 120 -3.25 -12.75 22.15
CA ASP A 120 -4.57 -12.32 21.67
C ASP A 120 -4.84 -12.69 20.19
N GLY A 121 -3.89 -13.37 19.55
CA GLY A 121 -3.95 -13.78 18.15
C GLY A 121 -3.58 -12.67 17.17
N LEU A 122 -3.22 -11.46 17.60
CA LEU A 122 -2.77 -10.40 16.70
C LEU A 122 -1.37 -10.70 16.18
N LEU A 123 -1.19 -10.62 14.86
CA LEU A 123 0.13 -10.71 14.25
C LEU A 123 0.85 -9.37 14.41
N VAL A 124 2.08 -9.39 14.91
CA VAL A 124 2.92 -8.20 15.06
C VAL A 124 4.30 -8.43 14.44
N ALA A 125 4.92 -7.35 13.97
CA ALA A 125 6.21 -7.44 13.30
C ALA A 125 7.21 -6.40 13.79
N ARG A 126 8.48 -6.81 13.76
CA ARG A 126 9.61 -5.91 13.60
C ARG A 126 9.81 -5.66 12.11
N ALA A 127 9.73 -4.41 11.68
CA ALA A 127 9.73 -4.06 10.26
C ALA A 127 10.53 -2.78 9.97
N ASP A 128 11.25 -2.78 8.85
CA ASP A 128 11.94 -1.59 8.34
C ASP A 128 11.06 -0.87 7.33
N VAL A 129 10.89 0.44 7.51
CA VAL A 129 10.25 1.28 6.49
C VAL A 129 11.20 1.41 5.30
N LEU A 130 10.68 1.07 4.12
CA LEU A 130 11.43 1.13 2.88
C LEU A 130 11.62 2.59 2.44
N ALA A 131 12.77 2.85 1.82
CA ALA A 131 13.04 4.14 1.22
C ALA A 131 12.00 4.48 0.12
N PRO A 132 11.82 5.77 -0.19
CA PRO A 132 11.06 6.19 -1.36
C PRO A 132 11.54 5.50 -2.64
N ASP A 133 10.64 5.42 -3.63
CA ASP A 133 10.95 4.75 -4.89
C ASP A 133 12.09 5.45 -5.64
N ILE A 134 12.89 4.64 -6.34
CA ILE A 134 13.86 5.14 -7.32
C ILE A 134 13.07 5.62 -8.54
N ILE A 135 13.30 6.87 -8.92
CA ILE A 135 12.63 7.49 -10.08
C ILE A 135 13.60 7.48 -11.27
N ASP A 136 13.55 6.41 -12.05
CA ASP A 136 14.26 6.28 -13.34
C ASP A 136 13.28 5.87 -14.45
N CYS A 137 12.46 6.82 -14.90
CA CYS A 137 11.33 6.53 -15.78
C CYS A 137 11.53 7.10 -17.19
N LYS A 138 11.24 6.29 -18.21
CA LYS A 138 11.14 6.75 -19.60
C LYS A 138 9.88 7.59 -19.78
N LEU A 139 10.06 8.89 -20.07
CA LEU A 139 8.96 9.85 -20.17
C LEU A 139 7.89 9.47 -21.21
N GLU A 140 8.28 8.83 -22.31
CA GLU A 140 7.34 8.35 -23.34
C GLU A 140 6.36 7.31 -22.78
N LEU A 141 6.88 6.32 -22.04
CA LEU A 141 6.06 5.27 -21.42
C LEU A 141 5.18 5.83 -20.30
N LEU A 142 5.72 6.75 -19.51
CA LEU A 142 4.96 7.46 -18.49
C LEU A 142 3.79 8.24 -19.10
N GLY A 143 4.02 8.94 -20.22
CA GLY A 143 2.99 9.69 -20.92
C GLY A 143 1.80 8.81 -21.35
N GLU A 144 2.08 7.69 -22.02
CA GLU A 144 1.03 6.75 -22.42
C GLU A 144 0.27 6.15 -21.23
N CYS A 145 0.98 5.81 -20.14
CA CYS A 145 0.38 5.33 -18.90
C CYS A 145 -0.50 6.40 -18.23
N LEU A 146 -0.04 7.65 -18.21
CA LEU A 146 -0.76 8.78 -17.64
C LEU A 146 -2.06 9.06 -18.41
N ASP A 147 -2.00 9.04 -19.74
CA ASP A 147 -3.19 9.24 -20.59
C ASP A 147 -4.21 8.12 -20.37
N ALA A 148 -3.75 6.87 -20.28
CA ALA A 148 -4.61 5.74 -19.95
C ALA A 148 -5.25 5.89 -18.57
N LEU A 149 -4.47 6.26 -17.55
CA LEU A 149 -4.98 6.47 -16.20
C LEU A 149 -6.02 7.59 -16.16
N ARG A 150 -5.77 8.73 -16.82
CA ARG A 150 -6.73 9.84 -16.93
C ARG A 150 -8.04 9.39 -17.58
N ARG A 151 -7.98 8.62 -18.66
CA ARG A 151 -9.19 8.07 -19.31
C ARG A 151 -10.00 7.18 -18.35
N ILE A 152 -9.33 6.31 -17.60
CA ILE A 152 -9.97 5.41 -16.63
C ILE A 152 -10.60 6.23 -15.50
N VAL A 153 -9.86 7.18 -14.92
CA VAL A 153 -10.34 8.01 -13.82
C VAL A 153 -11.53 8.86 -14.26
N THR A 154 -11.47 9.52 -15.41
CA THR A 154 -12.60 10.31 -15.94
C THR A 154 -13.85 9.46 -16.11
N ARG A 155 -13.72 8.25 -16.66
CA ARG A 155 -14.86 7.33 -16.82
C ARG A 155 -15.44 6.91 -15.47
N LEU A 156 -14.60 6.44 -14.55
CA LEU A 156 -15.03 5.99 -13.23
C LEU A 156 -15.63 7.12 -12.42
N HIS A 157 -15.10 8.34 -12.51
CA HIS A 157 -15.65 9.48 -11.80
C HIS A 157 -17.06 9.85 -12.31
N ALA A 158 -17.30 9.76 -13.61
CA ALA A 158 -18.60 10.05 -14.20
C ALA A 158 -19.66 8.98 -13.89
N GLU A 159 -19.26 7.71 -13.81
CA GLU A 159 -20.19 6.59 -13.69
C GLU A 159 -20.34 6.09 -12.24
N GLN A 160 -19.22 5.93 -11.53
CA GLN A 160 -19.11 5.17 -10.27
C GLN A 160 -17.96 5.73 -9.39
N PRO A 161 -18.06 6.98 -8.88
CA PRO A 161 -16.95 7.66 -8.21
C PRO A 161 -16.43 6.90 -6.97
N ASP A 162 -17.30 6.19 -6.25
CA ASP A 162 -16.93 5.38 -5.09
C ASP A 162 -16.05 4.16 -5.42
N ARG A 163 -15.91 3.80 -6.71
CA ARG A 163 -15.05 2.69 -7.14
C ARG A 163 -13.59 3.08 -7.35
N LEU A 164 -13.24 4.37 -7.30
CA LEU A 164 -11.85 4.77 -7.33
C LEU A 164 -11.14 4.30 -6.05
N PRO A 165 -10.04 3.54 -6.15
CA PRO A 165 -9.32 3.05 -4.98
C PRO A 165 -8.39 4.12 -4.37
N PHE A 166 -8.66 5.41 -4.60
CA PHE A 166 -7.87 6.54 -4.12
C PHE A 166 -8.67 7.82 -4.14
N ASP A 167 -8.17 8.81 -3.39
CA ASP A 167 -8.78 10.12 -3.25
C ASP A 167 -7.90 11.21 -3.89
N GLU A 168 -8.49 12.39 -4.08
CA GLU A 168 -7.76 13.62 -4.41
C GLU A 168 -6.88 14.11 -3.24
N PRO A 169 -5.81 14.89 -3.50
CA PRO A 169 -5.35 15.36 -4.81
C PRO A 169 -4.59 14.29 -5.61
N TYR A 170 -4.79 14.28 -6.93
CA TYR A 170 -4.07 13.36 -7.82
C TYR A 170 -2.66 13.88 -8.12
N LEU A 171 -1.67 12.98 -8.01
CA LEU A 171 -0.26 13.27 -8.27
C LEU A 171 0.11 12.84 -9.70
N TRP A 172 -0.43 13.56 -10.68
CA TRP A 172 -0.26 13.22 -12.10
C TRP A 172 1.18 13.24 -12.60
N ASP A 173 2.04 14.01 -11.93
CA ASP A 173 3.44 14.18 -12.29
C ASP A 173 4.37 13.25 -11.49
N ASP A 174 3.83 12.37 -10.64
CA ASP A 174 4.59 11.38 -9.85
C ASP A 174 4.50 9.99 -10.49
N PRO A 175 5.60 9.46 -11.07
CA PRO A 175 5.62 8.13 -11.70
C PRO A 175 5.27 7.00 -10.73
N SER A 176 5.63 7.13 -9.46
CA SER A 176 5.32 6.13 -8.43
C SER A 176 3.83 6.08 -8.18
N TRP A 177 3.21 7.25 -8.03
CA TRP A 177 1.78 7.35 -7.86
C TRP A 177 1.03 6.79 -9.09
N VAL A 178 1.38 7.22 -10.30
CA VAL A 178 0.76 6.76 -11.55
C VAL A 178 0.83 5.23 -11.68
N ALA A 179 2.02 4.64 -11.46
CA ALA A 179 2.19 3.19 -11.50
C ALA A 179 1.30 2.47 -10.49
N ASN A 180 1.27 2.95 -9.24
CA ASN A 180 0.48 2.37 -8.17
C ASN A 180 -1.03 2.39 -8.49
N ARG A 181 -1.55 3.55 -8.96
CA ARG A 181 -2.97 3.68 -9.31
C ARG A 181 -3.38 2.76 -10.45
N LEU A 182 -2.53 2.63 -11.47
CA LEU A 182 -2.76 1.67 -12.55
C LEU A 182 -2.77 0.22 -12.01
N CYS A 183 -1.82 -0.16 -11.15
CA CYS A 183 -1.79 -1.50 -10.58
C CYS A 183 -3.06 -1.85 -9.77
N GLU A 184 -3.64 -0.88 -9.08
CA GLU A 184 -4.90 -1.07 -8.36
C GLU A 184 -6.09 -1.26 -9.31
N LEU A 185 -6.17 -0.44 -10.37
CA LEU A 185 -7.28 -0.42 -11.32
C LEU A 185 -7.24 -1.57 -12.33
N LEU A 186 -6.06 -2.07 -12.68
CA LEU A 186 -5.91 -3.13 -13.66
C LEU A 186 -6.34 -4.51 -13.10
N PRO A 187 -6.96 -5.36 -13.93
CA PRO A 187 -7.37 -6.71 -13.55
C PRO A 187 -6.20 -7.70 -13.59
N VAL A 188 -5.16 -7.43 -12.81
CA VAL A 188 -3.98 -8.30 -12.65
C VAL A 188 -4.12 -9.21 -11.42
N PRO A 189 -3.64 -10.46 -11.48
CA PRO A 189 -3.68 -11.38 -10.33
C PRO A 189 -2.98 -10.80 -9.09
N LEU A 190 -3.46 -11.14 -7.89
CA LEU A 190 -2.92 -10.61 -6.62
C LEU A 190 -1.42 -10.82 -6.46
N LYS A 191 -0.89 -11.99 -6.85
CA LYS A 191 0.56 -12.25 -6.78
C LYS A 191 1.35 -11.28 -7.66
N ALA A 192 0.84 -10.95 -8.85
CA ALA A 192 1.46 -9.95 -9.72
C ALA A 192 1.34 -8.54 -9.13
N LYS A 193 0.19 -8.16 -8.54
CA LYS A 193 0.05 -6.89 -7.80
C LYS A 193 1.05 -6.78 -6.67
N GLN A 194 1.25 -7.86 -5.90
CA GLN A 194 2.21 -7.90 -4.80
C GLN A 194 3.64 -7.69 -5.30
N MET A 195 4.04 -8.37 -6.39
CA MET A 195 5.36 -8.19 -7.00
C MET A 195 5.57 -6.75 -7.49
N LEU A 196 4.54 -6.15 -8.09
CA LEU A 196 4.57 -4.75 -8.52
C LEU A 196 4.69 -3.80 -7.33
N MET A 197 3.88 -3.98 -6.27
CA MET A 197 3.94 -3.16 -5.05
C MET A 197 5.31 -3.23 -4.38
N ALA A 198 5.93 -4.42 -4.37
CA ALA A 198 7.24 -4.62 -3.77
C ALA A 198 8.41 -4.04 -4.60
N LEU A 199 8.22 -3.73 -5.89
CA LEU A 199 9.29 -3.25 -6.75
C LEU A 199 9.72 -1.83 -6.34
N PRO A 200 11.01 -1.57 -6.06
CA PRO A 200 11.49 -0.26 -5.57
C PRO A 200 11.68 0.78 -6.67
N ASP A 201 11.74 0.35 -7.93
CA ASP A 201 11.95 1.22 -9.07
C ASP A 201 10.60 1.55 -9.74
N ALA A 202 10.22 2.82 -9.69
CA ALA A 202 8.97 3.28 -10.28
C ALA A 202 8.98 3.19 -11.81
N GLY A 203 10.14 3.41 -12.44
CA GLY A 203 10.32 3.28 -13.88
C GLY A 203 10.09 1.85 -14.36
N MET A 204 10.70 0.87 -13.68
CA MET A 204 10.45 -0.54 -13.98
C MET A 204 8.98 -0.92 -13.77
N ARG A 205 8.30 -0.39 -12.74
CA ARG A 205 6.85 -0.62 -12.57
C ARG A 205 6.07 -0.05 -13.75
N ILE A 206 6.38 1.16 -14.20
CA ILE A 206 5.77 1.77 -15.39
C ILE A 206 6.00 0.89 -16.63
N GLU A 207 7.20 0.38 -16.86
CA GLU A 207 7.47 -0.49 -18.02
C GLU A 207 6.63 -1.77 -18.01
N ILE A 208 6.50 -2.42 -16.85
CA ILE A 208 5.71 -3.65 -16.70
C ILE A 208 4.22 -3.36 -16.91
N VAL A 209 3.73 -2.30 -16.29
CA VAL A 209 2.33 -1.86 -16.39
C VAL A 209 1.99 -1.45 -17.83
N HIS A 210 2.86 -0.68 -18.48
CA HIS A 210 2.73 -0.30 -19.89
C HIS A 210 2.63 -1.52 -20.80
N ARG A 211 3.55 -2.48 -20.64
CA ARG A 211 3.56 -3.72 -21.42
C ARG A 211 2.26 -4.51 -21.25
N TYR A 212 1.77 -4.62 -20.01
CA TYR A 212 0.51 -5.28 -19.72
C TYR A 212 -0.66 -4.58 -20.42
N MET A 213 -0.76 -3.25 -20.32
CA MET A 213 -1.84 -2.49 -20.96
C MET A 213 -1.79 -2.62 -22.49
N ARG A 214 -0.59 -2.59 -23.09
CA ARG A 214 -0.42 -2.77 -24.54
C ARG A 214 -0.89 -4.16 -25.01
N GLN A 215 -0.52 -5.21 -24.29
CA GLN A 215 -0.93 -6.59 -24.60
C GLN A 215 -2.44 -6.81 -24.48
N ASN A 216 -3.10 -6.03 -23.60
CA ASN A 216 -4.54 -6.10 -23.36
C ASN A 216 -5.33 -5.00 -24.11
N HIS A 217 -4.72 -4.30 -25.08
CA HIS A 217 -5.35 -3.27 -25.92
C HIS A 217 -5.99 -2.11 -25.11
N MET A 218 -5.30 -1.66 -24.06
CA MET A 218 -5.77 -0.59 -23.16
C MET A 218 -5.11 0.78 -23.41
N LEU A 219 -4.11 0.83 -24.30
CA LEU A 219 -3.39 2.04 -24.70
C LEU A 219 -3.97 2.64 -25.98
#